data_AF-A0A2K5DI72-F1
#
_entry.id   AF-A0A2K5DI72-F1
#
_cell.length_a   1.000
_cell.length_b   1.000
_cell.length_c   1.000
_cell.angle_alpha   90.00
_cell.angle_beta   90.00
_cell.angle_gamma   90.00
#
_symmetry.space_group_name_H-M   'P 1'
#
loop_
_entity.id
_entity.type
_entity.pdbx_description
1 polymer ?
#
loop_
_entity_poly.entity_id
_entity_poly.type
_entity_poly.pdbx_seq_one_letter_code
_entity_poly.pdbx_strand_id
1 'polypeptide(L)'
;MVMFEQMRANLGKLLKGIDRYNPGNLATLECYVETQAKENAYDLEANLAVLKLYNFNPAFFQITVTVQILLKALTNLPHTDFTLCKCMIDQAHQEEWPIQQILYLGDLLETLCPASWPPPSNYRCLIKMC
;
A
#
# COMPACT_ATOMS: atom_id res chain seq x y z
N MET A 1 6.66 -12.45 13.19
CA MET A 1 8.04 -11.88 13.07
C MET A 1 8.97 -12.73 12.19
N VAL A 2 9.47 -13.91 12.60
CA VAL A 2 10.37 -14.72 11.72
C VAL A 2 9.72 -15.11 10.38
N MET A 3 8.41 -15.41 10.40
CA MET A 3 7.66 -15.83 9.22
C MET A 3 7.51 -14.70 8.17
N PHE A 4 7.24 -13.47 8.61
CA PHE A 4 7.18 -12.30 7.72
C PHE A 4 8.53 -11.99 7.07
N GLU A 5 9.63 -12.03 7.85
CA GLU A 5 10.96 -11.78 7.29
C GLU A 5 11.39 -12.81 6.25
N GLN A 6 11.03 -14.08 6.47
CA GLN A 6 11.29 -15.15 5.52
C GLN A 6 10.46 -14.99 4.24
N MET A 7 9.19 -14.59 4.36
CA MET A 7 8.32 -14.29 3.22
C MET A 7 8.83 -13.08 2.42
N ARG A 8 9.27 -12.02 3.12
CA ARG A 8 9.92 -10.85 2.53
C ARG A 8 11.19 -11.20 1.76
N ALA A 9 12.04 -12.07 2.31
CA ALA A 9 13.25 -12.52 1.61
C ALA A 9 12.95 -13.32 0.34
N ASN A 10 11.88 -14.12 0.34
CA ASN A 10 11.41 -14.86 -0.84
C ASN A 10 10.83 -13.91 -1.89
N LEU A 11 10.02 -12.93 -1.48
CA LEU A 11 9.48 -11.91 -2.37
C LEU A 11 10.57 -11.02 -2.96
N GLY A 12 11.57 -10.65 -2.18
CA GLY A 12 12.72 -9.90 -2.67
C GLY A 12 13.53 -10.63 -3.76
N LYS A 13 13.38 -11.95 -3.92
CA LYS A 13 13.91 -12.69 -5.07
C LYS A 13 12.93 -12.67 -6.26
N LEU A 14 11.64 -12.84 -6.00
CA LEU A 14 10.58 -12.82 -7.03
C LEU A 14 10.42 -11.44 -7.69
N LEU A 15 10.65 -10.37 -6.93
CA LEU A 15 10.57 -8.99 -7.42
C LEU A 15 11.82 -8.59 -8.24
N LYS A 16 12.84 -9.45 -8.30
CA LYS A 16 14.02 -9.24 -9.15
C LYS A 16 13.83 -9.89 -10.53
N GLY A 17 14.30 -9.19 -11.57
CA GLY A 17 14.33 -9.73 -12.93
C GLY A 17 12.99 -9.68 -13.65
N ILE A 18 12.64 -10.74 -14.37
CA ILE A 18 11.45 -10.84 -15.21
C ILE A 18 10.20 -11.29 -14.44
N ASP A 19 10.38 -12.01 -13.33
CA ASP A 19 9.29 -12.61 -12.55
C ASP A 19 8.39 -11.57 -11.87
N ARG A 20 8.87 -10.34 -11.71
CA ARG A 20 8.07 -9.20 -11.19
C ARG A 20 6.84 -8.85 -12.04
N TYR A 21 6.81 -9.29 -13.29
CA TYR A 21 5.69 -9.06 -14.20
C TYR A 21 4.85 -10.31 -14.45
N ASN A 22 5.16 -11.42 -13.78
CA ASN A 22 4.42 -12.66 -13.92
C ASN A 22 3.10 -12.57 -13.12
N PRO A 23 1.92 -12.60 -13.77
CA PRO A 23 0.63 -12.56 -13.06
C PRO A 23 0.42 -13.80 -12.17
N GLY A 24 1.13 -14.91 -12.39
CA GLY A 24 1.12 -16.06 -11.50
C GLY A 24 1.61 -15.76 -10.08
N ASN A 25 2.43 -14.71 -9.91
CA ASN A 25 2.92 -14.28 -8.59
C ASN A 25 1.90 -13.41 -7.84
N LEU A 26 0.84 -12.95 -8.50
CA LEU A 26 -0.13 -12.01 -7.93
C LEU A 26 -0.80 -12.57 -6.68
N ALA A 27 -1.27 -13.82 -6.72
CA ALA A 27 -1.90 -14.48 -5.57
C ALA A 27 -0.96 -14.55 -4.34
N THR A 28 0.36 -14.73 -4.57
CA THR A 28 1.35 -14.74 -3.49
C THR A 28 1.56 -13.35 -2.92
N LEU A 29 1.60 -12.33 -3.78
CA LEU A 29 1.74 -10.93 -3.38
C LEU A 29 0.50 -10.42 -2.63
N GLU A 30 -0.70 -10.77 -3.08
CA GLU A 30 -1.97 -10.43 -2.39
C GLU A 30 -2.02 -11.03 -0.99
N CYS A 31 -1.68 -12.31 -0.84
CA CYS A 31 -1.58 -12.97 0.46
C CYS A 31 -0.52 -12.30 1.36
N TYR A 32 0.58 -11.81 0.77
CA TYR A 32 1.57 -11.04 1.51
C TYR A 32 1.04 -9.69 1.98
N VAL A 33 0.26 -8.97 1.18
CA VAL A 33 -0.43 -7.73 1.60
C VAL A 33 -1.37 -7.99 2.79
N GLU A 34 -2.14 -9.08 2.76
CA GLU A 34 -2.97 -9.45 3.91
C GLU A 34 -2.12 -9.75 5.16
N THR A 35 -0.97 -10.41 4.98
CA THR A 35 -0.05 -10.72 6.07
C THR A 35 0.56 -9.44 6.64
N GLN A 36 0.90 -8.45 5.80
CA GLN A 36 1.33 -7.12 6.23
C GLN A 36 0.27 -6.46 7.14
N ALA A 37 -1.02 -6.56 6.80
CA ALA A 37 -2.10 -6.06 7.63
C ALA A 37 -2.15 -6.77 9.00
N LYS A 38 -2.09 -8.11 9.01
CA LYS A 38 -2.16 -8.93 10.24
C LYS A 38 -0.96 -8.77 11.17
N GLU A 39 0.26 -8.71 10.63
CA GLU A 39 1.50 -8.60 11.41
C GLU A 39 1.92 -7.14 11.69
N ASN A 40 1.09 -6.16 11.31
CA ASN A 40 1.43 -4.73 11.34
C ASN A 40 2.80 -4.42 10.71
N ALA A 41 3.11 -5.10 9.61
CA ALA A 41 4.32 -4.88 8.83
C ALA A 41 4.03 -4.02 7.59
N TYR A 42 5.07 -3.49 6.97
CA TYR A 42 4.94 -2.65 5.78
C TYR A 42 6.11 -2.86 4.82
N ASP A 43 5.78 -3.07 3.55
CA ASP A 43 6.73 -3.30 2.45
C ASP A 43 6.21 -2.60 1.19
N LEU A 44 6.72 -1.39 0.94
CA LEU A 44 6.31 -0.56 -0.20
C LEU A 44 6.61 -1.24 -1.54
N GLU A 45 7.73 -1.94 -1.67
CA GLU A 45 8.14 -2.55 -2.93
C GLU A 45 7.14 -3.62 -3.37
N ALA A 46 6.71 -4.47 -2.44
CA ALA A 46 5.68 -5.47 -2.69
C ALA A 46 4.32 -4.82 -3.03
N ASN A 47 3.94 -3.76 -2.32
CA ASN A 47 2.69 -3.04 -2.55
C ASN A 47 2.65 -2.42 -3.95
N LEU A 48 3.72 -1.74 -4.38
CA LEU A 48 3.82 -1.15 -5.71
C LEU A 48 3.86 -2.23 -6.80
N ALA A 49 4.45 -3.40 -6.54
CA ALA A 49 4.43 -4.52 -7.48
C ALA A 49 3.02 -5.06 -7.74
N VAL A 50 2.18 -5.19 -6.69
CA VAL A 50 0.76 -5.58 -6.83
C VAL A 50 0.02 -4.59 -7.71
N LEU A 51 0.08 -3.29 -7.37
CA LEU A 51 -0.60 -2.24 -8.15
C LEU A 51 -0.13 -2.23 -9.61
N LYS A 52 1.17 -2.40 -9.84
CA LYS A 52 1.75 -2.47 -11.18
C LYS A 52 1.24 -3.68 -11.97
N LEU A 53 1.11 -4.85 -11.33
CA LEU A 53 0.56 -6.05 -11.96
C LEU A 53 -0.92 -5.89 -12.31
N TYR A 54 -1.71 -5.20 -11.47
CA TYR A 54 -3.09 -4.86 -11.80
C TYR A 54 -3.21 -3.95 -13.02
N ASN A 55 -2.35 -2.94 -13.16
CA ASN A 55 -2.34 -2.09 -14.37
C ASN A 55 -2.02 -2.88 -15.64
N PHE A 56 -1.10 -3.86 -15.56
CA PHE A 56 -0.81 -4.72 -16.70
C PHE A 56 -1.91 -5.74 -16.99
N ASN A 57 -2.65 -6.16 -15.96
CA ASN A 57 -3.67 -7.19 -16.08
C ASN A 57 -4.97 -6.77 -15.36
N PRO A 58 -5.78 -5.88 -15.96
CA PRO A 58 -6.97 -5.33 -15.32
C PRO A 58 -8.00 -6.39 -14.87
N ALA A 59 -8.02 -7.55 -15.53
CA ALA A 59 -8.89 -8.67 -15.19
C ALA A 59 -8.64 -9.27 -13.80
N PHE A 60 -7.46 -9.04 -13.22
CA PHE A 60 -7.13 -9.50 -11.87
C PHE A 60 -7.22 -8.39 -10.82
N PHE A 61 -7.70 -7.20 -11.17
CA PHE A 61 -7.81 -6.10 -10.21
C PHE A 61 -8.69 -6.48 -9.02
N GLN A 62 -8.15 -6.37 -7.81
CA GLN A 62 -8.88 -6.64 -6.57
C GLN A 62 -8.97 -5.36 -5.74
N ILE A 63 -10.19 -4.86 -5.60
CA ILE A 63 -10.46 -3.62 -4.86
C ILE A 63 -10.06 -3.73 -3.38
N THR A 64 -10.31 -4.88 -2.75
CA THR A 64 -10.00 -5.11 -1.33
C THR A 64 -8.51 -5.02 -1.03
N VAL A 65 -7.66 -5.57 -1.91
CA VAL A 65 -6.20 -5.53 -1.77
C VAL A 65 -5.70 -4.11 -1.98
N THR A 66 -6.19 -3.42 -3.01
CA THR A 66 -5.85 -2.00 -3.29
C THR A 66 -6.19 -1.10 -2.10
N VAL A 67 -7.37 -1.29 -1.50
CA VAL A 67 -7.80 -0.58 -0.29
C VAL A 67 -6.85 -0.83 0.88
N GLN A 68 -6.46 -2.09 1.12
CA GLN A 68 -5.49 -2.42 2.17
C GLN A 68 -4.13 -1.76 1.94
N ILE A 69 -3.64 -1.75 0.70
CA ILE A 69 -2.38 -1.08 0.34
C ILE A 69 -2.46 0.42 0.65
N LEU A 70 -3.54 1.09 0.24
CA LEU A 70 -3.74 2.52 0.48
C LEU A 70 -3.83 2.84 1.97
N LEU A 71 -4.61 2.07 2.73
CA LEU A 71 -4.71 2.25 4.18
C LEU A 71 -3.36 2.06 4.87
N LYS A 72 -2.58 1.05 4.47
CA LYS A 72 -1.23 0.81 5.01
C LYS A 72 -0.23 1.89 4.60
N ALA A 73 -0.40 2.51 3.43
CA ALA A 73 0.40 3.67 3.05
C ALA A 73 0.04 4.92 3.87
N LEU A 74 -1.26 5.14 4.16
CA LEU A 74 -1.71 6.21 5.06
C LEU A 74 -1.14 6.05 6.47
N THR A 75 -0.99 4.82 6.97
CA THR A 75 -0.42 4.61 8.30
C THR A 75 1.07 4.94 8.41
N ASN A 76 1.75 5.13 7.27
CA ASN A 76 3.17 5.47 7.17
C ASN A 76 3.43 6.94 6.79
N LEU A 77 2.43 7.84 6.87
CA LEU A 77 2.67 9.28 6.75
C LEU A 77 3.70 9.77 7.78
N PRO A 78 4.54 10.78 7.44
CA PRO A 78 4.46 11.71 6.30
C PRO A 78 5.24 11.26 5.05
N HIS A 79 5.57 9.98 4.89
CA HIS A 79 6.28 9.51 3.70
C HIS A 79 5.44 9.64 2.42
N THR A 80 6.09 9.90 1.28
CA THR A 80 5.47 10.07 -0.07
C THR A 80 4.83 8.80 -0.64
N ASP A 81 4.83 7.73 0.14
CA ASP A 81 4.39 6.39 -0.25
C ASP A 81 2.91 6.37 -0.65
N PHE A 82 2.08 7.15 0.04
CA PHE A 82 0.67 7.29 -0.30
C PHE A 82 0.46 7.89 -1.70
N THR A 83 1.17 8.98 -2.00
CA THR A 83 1.15 9.61 -3.32
C THR A 83 1.63 8.65 -4.41
N LEU A 84 2.69 7.87 -4.14
CA LEU A 84 3.20 6.86 -5.08
C LEU A 84 2.15 5.78 -5.37
N CYS A 85 1.49 5.24 -4.34
CA CYS A 85 0.42 4.27 -4.51
C CYS A 85 -0.77 4.86 -5.30
N LYS A 86 -1.18 6.10 -5.00
CA LYS A 86 -2.23 6.82 -5.76
C LYS A 86 -1.88 6.93 -7.24
N CYS A 87 -0.66 7.34 -7.58
CA CYS A 87 -0.21 7.46 -8.97
C CYS A 87 -0.14 6.11 -9.72
N MET A 88 -0.08 4.99 -9.00
CA MET A 88 -0.06 3.65 -9.57
C MET A 88 -1.46 3.05 -9.75
N ILE A 89 -2.54 3.74 -9.39
CA ILE A 89 -3.92 3.28 -9.60
C ILE A 89 -4.51 4.06 -10.77
N ASP A 90 -5.09 3.36 -11.75
CA ASP A 90 -5.78 4.00 -12.87
C ASP A 90 -6.92 4.90 -12.39
N GLN A 91 -7.11 6.03 -13.08
CA GLN A 91 -8.13 7.04 -12.73
C GLN A 91 -9.53 6.45 -12.59
N ALA A 92 -9.91 5.48 -13.44
CA ALA A 92 -11.21 4.82 -13.35
C ALA A 92 -11.41 4.14 -11.98
N HIS A 93 -10.40 3.43 -11.49
CA HIS A 93 -10.45 2.76 -10.19
C HIS A 93 -10.30 3.74 -9.00
N GLN A 94 -9.70 4.92 -9.21
CA GLN A 94 -9.61 5.95 -8.17
C GLN A 94 -10.99 6.54 -7.82
N GLU A 95 -11.90 6.59 -8.79
CA GLU A 95 -13.26 7.09 -8.61
C GLU A 95 -14.20 6.03 -8.03
N GLU A 96 -13.76 4.77 -7.93
CA GLU A 96 -14.55 3.69 -7.36
C GLU A 96 -14.62 3.75 -5.83
N TRP A 97 -15.79 3.40 -5.30
CA TRP A 97 -15.97 3.23 -3.86
C TRP A 97 -15.43 1.86 -3.42
N PRO A 98 -14.62 1.77 -2.34
CA PRO A 98 -14.29 2.82 -1.37
C PRO A 98 -12.93 3.50 -1.60
N ILE A 99 -12.23 3.25 -2.71
CA ILE A 99 -10.91 3.84 -3.00
C ILE A 99 -10.96 5.36 -2.95
N GLN A 100 -11.96 5.97 -3.60
CA GLN A 100 -12.15 7.42 -3.62
C GLN A 100 -12.19 8.04 -2.22
N GLN A 101 -12.84 7.37 -1.26
CA GLN A 101 -12.94 7.86 0.12
C GLN A 101 -11.59 7.85 0.82
N ILE A 102 -10.78 6.82 0.57
CA ILE A 102 -9.44 6.70 1.15
C ILE A 102 -8.50 7.74 0.54
N LEU A 103 -8.60 8.00 -0.76
CA LEU A 103 -7.85 9.06 -1.43
C LEU A 103 -8.19 10.43 -0.88
N TYR A 104 -9.48 10.72 -0.70
CA TYR A 104 -9.93 11.96 -0.07
C TYR A 104 -9.41 12.13 1.36
N LEU A 105 -9.43 11.05 2.16
CA LEU A 105 -8.86 11.07 3.51
C LEU A 105 -7.34 11.34 3.50
N GLY A 106 -6.61 10.76 2.55
CA GLY A 106 -5.18 11.02 2.39
C GLY A 106 -4.87 12.45 2.02
N ASP A 107 -5.58 12.99 1.03
CA ASP A 107 -5.42 14.39 0.60
C ASP A 107 -5.73 15.37 1.76
N LEU A 108 -6.73 15.05 2.59
CA LEU A 108 -7.05 15.83 3.79
C LEU A 108 -5.92 15.75 4.83
N LEU A 109 -5.38 14.56 5.10
CA LEU A 109 -4.27 14.37 6.04
C LEU A 109 -2.98 15.07 5.59
N GLU A 110 -2.69 15.05 4.28
CA GLU A 110 -1.55 15.78 3.70
C GLU A 110 -1.73 17.30 3.85
N THR A 111 -2.94 17.82 3.61
CA THR A 111 -3.24 19.26 3.73
C THR A 111 -3.25 19.74 5.19
N LEU A 112 -3.68 18.88 6.12
CA LEU A 112 -3.71 19.14 7.57
C LEU A 112 -2.36 18.92 8.27
N CYS A 113 -1.35 18.38 7.58
CA CYS A 113 0.05 18.34 8.03
C CYS A 113 0.90 19.43 7.36
N PRO A 114 0.56 20.74 7.43
CA PRO A 114 1.51 21.75 7.02
C PRO A 114 2.70 21.71 7.98
N ALA A 115 3.91 21.86 7.45
CA ALA A 115 5.18 21.91 8.15
C ALA A 115 5.30 22.99 9.27
N SER A 116 4.21 23.68 9.59
CA SER A 116 4.09 24.76 10.57
C SER A 116 3.36 24.38 11.87
N TRP A 117 2.81 23.17 12.00
CA TRP A 117 2.22 22.74 13.27
C TRP A 117 3.35 22.25 14.23
N PRO A 118 3.50 22.82 15.44
CA PRO A 118 4.50 22.33 16.40
C PRO A 118 4.17 20.87 16.70
N PRO A 119 5.16 19.95 16.77
CA PRO A 119 4.89 18.53 16.94
C PRO A 119 4.19 18.32 18.29
N PRO A 120 2.93 17.91 18.32
CA PRO A 120 2.32 17.48 19.56
C PRO A 120 2.84 16.08 19.71
N SER A 121 3.46 15.83 20.85
CA SER A 121 4.15 14.61 21.24
C SER A 121 3.32 13.32 21.09
N ASN A 122 2.09 13.39 20.55
CA ASN A 122 1.07 12.36 20.56
C ASN A 122 0.36 12.09 19.21
N TYR A 123 0.67 12.72 18.07
CA TYR A 123 -0.01 12.32 16.81
C TYR A 123 0.57 11.07 16.15
N ARG A 124 1.79 10.66 16.53
CA ARG A 124 2.27 9.31 16.24
C ARG A 124 1.44 8.21 16.92
N CYS A 125 0.61 8.53 17.92
CA CYS A 125 -0.25 7.55 18.57
C CYS A 125 -1.55 7.28 17.82
N LEU A 126 -2.17 8.26 17.15
CA LEU A 126 -3.50 8.04 16.56
C LEU A 126 -3.47 7.18 15.29
N ILE A 127 -2.43 7.31 14.46
CA ILE A 127 -2.32 6.53 13.21
C ILE A 127 -1.70 5.13 13.45
N LYS A 128 -0.96 4.93 14.55
CA LYS A 128 -0.42 3.61 14.96
C LYS A 128 -1.36 2.80 15.86
N MET A 129 -2.54 3.31 16.21
CA MET A 129 -3.51 2.65 17.09
C MET A 129 -4.64 1.88 16.37
N CYS A 130 -4.66 1.87 15.03
CA CYS A 130 -5.47 0.97 14.22
C CYS A 130 -4.56 -0.06 13.54
#